data_AF-A0A965PIQ9-F1
#
_entry.id   AF-A0A965PIQ9-F1
#
_cell.length_a   1.000
_cell.length_b   1.000
_cell.length_c   1.000
_cell.angle_alpha   90.00
_cell.angle_beta   90.00
_cell.angle_gamma   90.00
#
_symmetry.space_group_name_H-M   'P 1'
#
loop_
_entity.id
_entity.type
_entity.pdbx_description
1 polymer ?
#
loop_
_entity_poly.entity_id
_entity_poly.type
_entity_poly.pdbx_seq_one_letter_code
_entity_poly.pdbx_strand_id
1 'polypeptide(L)'
;MTTRKNSKVITKAPPTPPIQAPKYDLPWLQSELRTIIDILHANNDIKTKAQLFRDYQFSSSRFYRYITKYNDNKRVQEYLKKIDEILESRLIEHGLEKKNFPFVIFLLKNFYGYQDKKEVETETTHVFKVARGNKVIDIDPKQVKQVLNKPIAPNKQ
;
A
#
# COMPACT_ATOMS: atom_id res chain seq x y z
N MET A 1 34.90 74.22 -40.32
CA MET A 1 34.95 73.33 -39.13
C MET A 1 33.63 72.58 -39.06
N THR A 2 33.62 71.30 -39.41
CA THR A 2 32.38 70.51 -39.51
C THR A 2 32.54 69.24 -38.68
N THR A 3 31.92 69.22 -37.51
CA THR A 3 32.04 68.15 -36.51
C THR A 3 31.15 66.98 -36.90
N ARG A 4 31.74 65.85 -37.35
CA ARG A 4 31.02 64.58 -37.55
C ARG A 4 30.66 63.97 -36.18
N LYS A 5 29.37 63.81 -35.89
CA LYS A 5 28.86 63.03 -34.76
C LYS A 5 29.00 61.54 -35.10
N ASN A 6 29.87 60.83 -34.38
CA ASN A 6 29.95 59.37 -34.42
C ASN A 6 28.78 58.77 -33.64
N SER A 7 27.79 58.24 -34.36
CA SER A 7 26.70 57.45 -33.79
C SER A 7 27.26 56.08 -33.36
N LYS A 8 27.31 55.86 -32.05
CA LYS A 8 27.71 54.60 -31.42
C LYS A 8 26.68 53.52 -31.78
N VAL A 9 27.03 52.59 -32.66
CA VAL A 9 26.21 51.42 -32.99
C VAL A 9 26.10 50.56 -31.73
N ILE A 10 24.93 50.56 -31.10
CA ILE A 10 24.62 49.68 -29.97
C ILE A 10 24.29 48.31 -30.56
N THR A 11 25.28 47.42 -30.62
CA THR A 11 25.08 46.00 -30.91
C THR A 11 24.27 45.41 -29.76
N LYS A 12 22.97 45.16 -29.97
CA LYS A 12 22.13 44.45 -28.99
C LYS A 12 22.73 43.07 -28.77
N ALA A 13 22.96 42.72 -27.51
CA ALA A 13 23.39 41.37 -27.13
C ALA A 13 22.43 40.33 -27.72
N PRO A 14 22.93 39.17 -28.18
CA PRO A 14 22.08 38.12 -28.72
C PRO A 14 21.02 37.72 -27.67
N PRO A 15 19.77 37.47 -28.07
CA PRO A 15 18.74 37.05 -27.15
C PRO A 15 19.18 35.75 -26.47
N THR A 16 19.20 35.74 -25.14
CA THR A 16 19.46 34.54 -24.36
C THR A 16 18.52 33.44 -24.85
N PRO A 17 19.01 32.25 -25.22
CA PRO A 17 18.14 31.16 -25.65
C PRO A 17 17.12 30.89 -24.54
N PRO A 18 15.84 30.62 -24.88
CA PRO A 18 14.84 30.33 -23.89
C PRO A 18 15.32 29.15 -23.04
N ILE A 19 15.34 29.34 -21.73
CA ILE A 19 15.68 28.30 -20.76
C ILE A 19 14.72 27.15 -21.02
N GLN A 20 15.25 26.04 -21.55
CA GLN A 20 14.43 24.88 -21.90
C GLN A 20 13.76 24.38 -20.63
N ALA A 21 12.43 24.27 -20.65
CA ALA A 21 11.69 23.71 -19.53
C ALA A 21 12.20 22.28 -19.27
N PRO A 22 12.37 21.88 -18.00
CA PRO A 22 12.85 20.54 -17.66
C PRO A 22 11.93 19.48 -18.29
N LYS A 23 12.55 18.52 -19.00
CA LYS A 23 11.84 17.45 -19.68
C LYS A 23 11.47 16.37 -18.65
N TYR A 24 10.19 16.29 -18.34
CA TYR A 24 9.65 15.28 -17.42
C TYR A 24 9.37 13.96 -18.18
N ASP A 25 10.40 13.14 -18.33
CA ASP A 25 10.34 11.84 -18.98
C ASP A 25 10.58 10.67 -18.00
N LEU A 26 10.59 9.44 -18.51
CA LEU A 26 10.74 8.23 -17.70
C LEU A 26 12.07 8.17 -16.93
N PRO A 27 13.24 8.48 -17.54
CA PRO A 27 14.50 8.58 -16.80
C PRO A 27 14.44 9.58 -15.65
N TRP A 28 13.85 10.76 -15.88
CA TRP A 28 13.63 11.74 -14.82
C TRP A 28 12.79 11.14 -13.68
N LEU A 29 11.63 10.53 -13.97
CA LEU A 29 10.77 9.94 -12.95
C LEU A 29 11.48 8.86 -12.13
N GLN A 30 12.29 8.01 -12.77
CA GLN A 30 13.06 6.98 -12.08
C GLN A 30 14.13 7.58 -11.16
N SER A 31 14.76 8.68 -11.58
CA SER A 31 15.70 9.43 -10.74
C SER A 31 14.99 10.03 -9.52
N GLU A 32 13.84 10.66 -9.72
CA GLU A 32 13.04 11.25 -8.63
C GLU A 32 12.59 10.20 -7.62
N LEU A 33 12.11 9.04 -8.09
CA LEU A 33 11.71 7.93 -7.22
C LEU A 33 12.87 7.41 -6.38
N ARG A 34 14.07 7.35 -6.96
CA ARG A 34 15.28 7.00 -6.22
C ARG A 34 15.62 8.07 -5.17
N THR A 35 15.59 9.35 -5.54
CA THR A 35 15.82 10.47 -4.62
C THR A 35 14.85 10.42 -3.44
N ILE A 36 13.58 10.09 -3.69
CA ILE A 36 12.58 9.93 -2.64
C ILE A 36 12.96 8.80 -1.68
N ILE A 37 13.41 7.65 -2.19
CA ILE A 37 13.89 6.54 -1.35
C ILE A 37 15.10 6.99 -0.50
N ASP A 38 16.04 7.71 -1.10
CA ASP A 38 17.22 8.21 -0.39
C ASP A 38 16.83 9.23 0.70
N ILE A 39 15.87 10.12 0.42
CA ILE A 39 15.29 11.06 1.42
C ILE A 39 14.62 10.30 2.56
N LEU A 40 13.84 9.26 2.24
CA LEU A 40 13.22 8.45 3.26
C LEU A 40 14.28 7.80 4.13
N HIS A 41 15.31 7.15 3.57
CA HIS A 41 16.38 6.57 4.37
C HIS A 41 17.15 7.59 5.22
N ALA A 42 17.34 8.81 4.73
CA ALA A 42 18.02 9.87 5.47
C ALA A 42 17.16 10.49 6.58
N ASN A 43 15.83 10.47 6.44
CA ASN A 43 14.90 11.12 7.36
C ASN A 43 13.82 10.15 7.86
N ASN A 44 13.99 9.67 9.10
CA ASN A 44 13.05 8.77 9.77
C ASN A 44 11.77 9.45 10.26
N ASP A 45 11.72 10.78 10.33
CA ASP A 45 10.54 11.51 10.80
C ASP A 45 9.41 11.54 9.78
N ILE A 46 9.71 11.24 8.51
CA ILE A 46 8.72 11.15 7.44
C ILE A 46 7.97 9.81 7.56
N LYS A 47 6.70 9.89 7.97
CA LYS A 47 5.83 8.71 8.23
C LYS A 47 4.73 8.54 7.19
N THR A 48 4.49 9.54 6.35
CA THR A 48 3.39 9.52 5.37
C THR A 48 3.80 10.16 4.05
N LYS A 49 3.14 9.75 2.96
CA LYS A 49 3.29 10.41 1.64
C LYS A 49 2.97 11.90 1.72
N ALA A 50 1.99 12.29 2.54
CA ALA A 50 1.63 13.69 2.73
C ALA A 50 2.77 14.52 3.35
N GLN A 51 3.50 13.96 4.33
CA GLN A 51 4.69 14.61 4.89
C GLN A 51 5.83 14.64 3.87
N LEU A 52 6.05 13.54 3.14
CA LEU A 52 7.06 13.48 2.10
C LEU A 52 6.92 14.63 1.09
N PHE A 53 5.70 14.87 0.58
CA PHE A 53 5.45 15.91 -0.42
C PHE A 53 5.21 17.32 0.15
N ARG A 54 5.23 17.51 1.47
CA ARG A 54 5.07 18.84 2.08
C ARG A 54 6.28 19.72 1.81
N ASP A 55 7.47 19.14 2.02
CA ASP A 55 8.74 19.85 1.91
C ASP A 55 9.48 19.51 0.61
N TYR A 56 8.91 18.62 -0.21
CA TYR A 56 9.46 18.27 -1.51
C TYR A 56 9.20 19.38 -2.53
N GLN A 57 10.19 19.67 -3.37
CA GLN A 57 10.09 20.73 -4.37
C GLN A 57 9.00 20.47 -5.43
N PHE A 58 8.53 19.24 -5.55
CA PHE A 58 7.58 18.84 -6.57
C PHE A 58 6.18 18.61 -6.02
N SER A 59 5.17 19.17 -6.71
CA SER A 59 3.76 18.98 -6.37
C SER A 59 3.35 17.51 -6.46
N SER A 60 2.72 17.01 -5.39
CA SER A 60 2.18 15.65 -5.31
C SER A 60 1.27 15.29 -6.50
N SER A 61 0.35 16.19 -6.87
CA SER A 61 -0.59 15.95 -7.99
C SER A 61 0.13 15.73 -9.32
N ARG A 62 1.20 16.49 -9.56
CA ARG A 62 1.99 16.34 -10.78
C ARG A 62 2.77 15.02 -10.74
N PHE A 63 3.29 14.63 -9.57
CA PHE A 63 4.02 13.38 -9.40
C PHE A 63 3.14 12.16 -9.72
N TYR A 64 1.94 12.11 -9.14
CA TYR A 64 0.99 11.03 -9.39
C TYR A 64 0.57 10.95 -10.85
N ARG A 65 0.42 12.09 -11.54
CA ARG A 65 0.14 12.08 -12.98
C ARG A 65 1.22 11.33 -13.79
N TYR A 66 2.50 11.50 -13.45
CA TYR A 66 3.58 10.80 -14.14
C TYR A 66 3.67 9.34 -13.73
N ILE A 67 3.41 9.01 -12.47
CA ILE A 67 3.28 7.61 -12.03
C ILE A 67 2.20 6.90 -12.82
N THR A 68 0.99 7.48 -12.90
CA THR A 68 -0.13 6.89 -13.66
C THR A 68 0.22 6.74 -15.13
N LYS A 69 0.92 7.72 -15.72
CA LYS A 69 1.37 7.65 -17.12
C LYS A 69 2.34 6.49 -17.38
N TYR A 70 3.21 6.16 -16.43
CA TYR A 70 4.23 5.13 -16.56
C TYR A 70 3.95 3.89 -15.67
N ASN A 71 2.67 3.64 -15.36
CA ASN A 71 2.27 2.56 -14.45
C ASN A 71 2.70 1.17 -14.94
N ASP A 72 2.77 0.98 -16.25
CA ASP A 72 3.18 -0.30 -16.85
C ASP A 72 4.69 -0.57 -16.75
N ASN A 73 5.47 0.43 -16.34
CA ASN A 73 6.92 0.27 -16.20
C ASN A 73 7.27 -0.48 -14.90
N LYS A 74 7.80 -1.70 -15.05
CA LYS A 74 8.20 -2.55 -13.92
C LYS A 74 9.11 -1.84 -12.92
N ARG A 75 10.09 -1.06 -13.39
CA ARG A 75 11.05 -0.38 -12.52
C ARG A 75 10.42 0.76 -11.72
N VAL A 76 9.45 1.47 -12.30
CA VAL A 76 8.64 2.47 -11.59
C VAL A 76 7.85 1.78 -10.48
N GLN A 77 7.20 0.65 -10.78
CA GLN A 77 6.47 -0.13 -9.78
C GLN A 77 7.36 -0.64 -8.64
N GLU A 78 8.56 -1.13 -8.95
CA GLU A 78 9.52 -1.57 -7.94
C GLU A 78 9.92 -0.45 -6.98
N TYR A 79 10.17 0.76 -7.49
CA TYR A 79 10.47 1.89 -6.63
C TYR A 79 9.28 2.33 -5.78
N LEU A 80 8.07 2.35 -6.36
CA LEU A 80 6.86 2.68 -5.63
C LEU A 80 6.59 1.68 -4.50
N LYS A 81 6.75 0.38 -4.78
CA LYS A 81 6.63 -0.68 -3.77
C LYS A 81 7.61 -0.48 -2.63
N LYS A 82 8.87 -0.15 -2.91
CA LYS A 82 9.87 0.14 -1.87
C LYS A 82 9.51 1.37 -1.04
N ILE A 83 9.03 2.44 -1.67
CA ILE A 83 8.56 3.64 -0.97
C ILE A 83 7.41 3.27 -0.02
N ASP A 84 6.46 2.48 -0.50
CA ASP A 84 5.31 2.04 0.28
C ASP A 84 5.73 1.14 1.44
N GLU A 85 6.63 0.17 1.22
CA GLU A 85 7.19 -0.70 2.27
C GLU A 85 7.86 0.10 3.40
N ILE A 86 8.66 1.12 3.06
CA ILE A 86 9.35 1.97 4.05
C ILE A 86 8.32 2.77 4.87
N LEU A 87 7.35 3.39 4.21
CA LEU A 87 6.32 4.19 4.89
C LEU A 87 5.38 3.33 5.73
N GLU A 88 5.07 2.11 5.27
CA GLU A 88 4.26 1.15 5.99
C GLU A 88 4.95 0.68 7.28
N SER A 89 6.23 0.29 7.21
CA SER A 89 7.00 -0.10 8.40
C SER A 89 7.01 1.01 9.46
N ARG A 90 7.25 2.25 9.03
CA ARG A 90 7.25 3.43 9.92
C ARG A 90 5.89 3.70 10.54
N LEU A 91 4.82 3.49 9.79
CA LEU A 91 3.46 3.65 10.30
C LEU A 91 3.17 2.62 11.39
N ILE A 92 3.60 1.38 11.20
CA ILE A 92 3.46 0.29 12.18
C ILE A 92 4.29 0.57 13.43
N GLU A 93 5.56 0.92 13.28
CA GLU A 93 6.46 1.31 14.37
C GLU A 93 5.87 2.46 15.19
N HIS A 94 5.35 3.49 14.52
CA HIS A 94 4.72 4.60 15.21
C HIS A 94 3.45 4.20 15.96
N GLY A 95 2.67 3.27 15.39
CA GLY A 95 1.52 2.66 16.04
C GLY A 95 1.88 1.91 17.32
N LEU A 96 2.98 1.15 17.28
CA LEU A 96 3.53 0.43 18.42
C LEU A 96 3.97 1.40 19.53
N GLU A 97 4.71 2.44 19.19
CA GLU A 97 5.18 3.46 20.13
C GLU A 97 4.03 4.21 20.82
N LYS A 98 3.03 4.65 20.05
CA LYS A 98 1.90 5.44 20.56
C LYS A 98 0.78 4.58 21.13
N LYS A 99 0.85 3.26 20.99
CA LYS A 99 -0.20 2.29 21.36
C LYS A 99 -1.56 2.61 20.75
N ASN A 100 -1.57 3.22 19.56
CA ASN A 100 -2.79 3.61 18.84
C ASN A 100 -3.04 2.69 17.63
N PHE A 101 -3.16 1.40 17.91
CA PHE A 101 -3.39 0.37 16.89
C PHE A 101 -4.68 0.57 16.07
N PRO A 102 -5.82 1.01 16.64
CA PRO A 102 -7.03 1.21 15.84
C PRO A 102 -6.82 2.22 14.70
N PHE A 103 -6.10 3.31 14.96
CA PHE A 103 -5.79 4.30 13.94
C PHE A 103 -4.82 3.75 12.88
N VAL A 104 -3.80 2.99 13.29
CA VAL A 104 -2.86 2.35 12.35
C VAL A 104 -3.57 1.34 11.45
N ILE A 105 -4.44 0.48 12.02
CA ILE A 105 -5.24 -0.48 11.24
C ILE A 105 -6.13 0.26 10.23
N PHE A 106 -6.78 1.34 10.65
CA PHE A 106 -7.58 2.17 9.74
C PHE A 106 -6.76 2.71 8.58
N LEU A 107 -5.55 3.22 8.83
CA LEU A 107 -4.66 3.72 7.78
C LEU A 107 -4.14 2.60 6.87
N LEU A 108 -3.80 1.43 7.42
CA LEU A 108 -3.37 0.26 6.64
C LEU A 108 -4.45 -0.20 5.67
N LYS A 109 -5.71 -0.25 6.11
CA LYS A 109 -6.85 -0.59 5.25
C LYS A 109 -7.06 0.43 4.13
N ASN A 110 -7.04 1.73 4.47
CA ASN A 110 -7.34 2.77 3.49
C ASN A 110 -6.21 3.04 2.49
N PHE A 111 -4.95 2.97 2.92
CA PHE A 111 -3.80 3.36 2.07
C PHE A 111 -3.07 2.18 1.44
N TYR A 112 -3.08 1.01 2.07
CA TYR A 112 -2.32 -0.16 1.63
C TYR A 112 -3.22 -1.35 1.26
N GLY A 113 -4.55 -1.18 1.32
CA GLY A 113 -5.51 -2.19 0.85
C GLY A 113 -5.61 -3.43 1.73
N TYR A 114 -5.21 -3.34 3.00
CA TYR A 114 -5.37 -4.43 3.95
C TYR A 114 -6.85 -4.77 4.13
N GLN A 115 -7.15 -6.06 4.25
CA GLN A 115 -8.51 -6.57 4.48
C GLN A 115 -8.57 -7.44 5.73
N ASP A 116 -9.70 -7.41 6.42
CA ASP A 116 -9.94 -8.32 7.53
C ASP A 116 -10.06 -9.75 7.00
N LYS A 117 -9.28 -10.68 7.56
CA LYS A 117 -9.50 -12.10 7.32
C LYS A 117 -10.77 -12.52 8.05
N LYS A 118 -11.72 -13.11 7.33
CA LYS A 118 -12.87 -13.80 7.92
C LYS A 118 -12.55 -15.29 7.91
N GLU A 119 -12.30 -15.86 9.07
CA GLU A 119 -12.30 -17.31 9.23
C GLU A 119 -13.76 -17.74 9.33
N VAL A 120 -14.27 -18.38 8.28
CA VAL A 120 -15.58 -19.02 8.28
C VAL A 120 -15.33 -20.47 8.68
N GLU A 121 -15.54 -20.79 9.95
CA GLU A 121 -15.61 -22.18 10.40
C GLU A 121 -16.81 -22.82 9.72
N THR A 122 -16.55 -23.59 8.67
CA THR A 122 -17.58 -24.38 8.03
C THR A 122 -17.67 -25.68 8.83
N GLU A 123 -18.55 -25.72 9.83
CA GLU A 123 -18.94 -26.99 10.45
C GLU A 123 -19.59 -27.86 9.36
N THR A 124 -18.80 -28.68 8.66
CA THR A 124 -19.34 -29.72 7.78
C THR A 124 -20.01 -30.76 8.66
N THR A 125 -21.33 -30.66 8.81
CA THR A 125 -22.17 -31.68 9.41
C THR A 125 -22.11 -32.94 8.56
N HIS A 126 -21.22 -33.86 8.88
CA HIS A 126 -21.19 -35.18 8.25
C HIS A 126 -22.43 -35.97 8.71
N VAL A 127 -23.47 -36.00 7.88
CA VAL A 127 -24.61 -36.91 8.09
C VAL A 127 -24.17 -38.31 7.67
N PHE A 128 -23.85 -39.16 8.65
CA PHE A 128 -23.62 -40.58 8.42
C PHE A 128 -24.95 -41.28 8.12
N LYS A 129 -25.22 -41.56 6.83
CA LYS A 129 -26.31 -42.45 6.45
C LYS A 129 -25.88 -43.89 6.69
N VAL A 130 -26.24 -44.46 7.83
CA VAL A 130 -26.04 -45.89 8.09
C VAL A 130 -27.27 -46.65 7.60
N ALA A 131 -27.14 -47.39 6.50
CA ALA A 131 -28.21 -48.27 6.01
C ALA A 131 -28.23 -49.57 6.82
N ARG A 132 -29.10 -49.65 7.83
CA ARG A 132 -29.55 -50.93 8.39
C ARG A 132 -31.06 -51.04 8.20
N GLY A 133 -31.47 -51.80 7.17
CA GLY A 133 -32.84 -52.28 6.96
C GLY A 133 -33.94 -51.20 6.92
N ASN A 134 -34.38 -50.80 5.73
CA ASN A 134 -35.64 -50.11 5.38
C ASN A 134 -36.23 -48.99 6.27
N LYS A 135 -35.49 -48.45 7.24
CA LYS A 135 -35.87 -47.23 7.97
C LYS A 135 -34.68 -46.28 8.01
N VAL A 136 -34.83 -45.14 7.33
CA VAL A 136 -33.95 -43.99 7.50
C VAL A 136 -34.36 -43.31 8.80
N ILE A 137 -33.43 -43.19 9.74
CA ILE A 137 -33.65 -42.47 10.99
C ILE A 137 -32.77 -41.23 10.91
N ASP A 138 -33.39 -40.04 10.88
CA ASP A 138 -32.67 -38.77 11.03
C ASP A 138 -32.26 -38.64 12.50
N ILE A 139 -30.97 -38.77 12.79
CA ILE A 139 -30.43 -38.64 14.15
C ILE A 139 -29.86 -37.24 14.29
N ASP A 140 -30.50 -36.41 15.11
CA ASP A 140 -29.97 -35.11 15.51
C ASP A 140 -28.65 -35.31 16.29
N PRO A 141 -27.54 -34.65 15.91
CA PRO A 141 -26.23 -34.81 16.55
C PRO A 141 -26.23 -34.53 18.07
N LYS A 142 -27.23 -33.79 18.59
CA LYS A 142 -27.39 -33.59 20.05
C LYS A 142 -27.77 -34.86 20.81
N GLN A 143 -28.46 -35.82 20.16
CA GLN A 143 -28.89 -37.06 20.82
C GLN A 143 -27.76 -38.11 20.90
N VAL A 144 -26.77 -38.06 20.00
CA VAL A 144 -25.66 -39.04 19.98
C VAL A 144 -24.79 -38.94 21.23
N LYS A 145 -24.57 -37.72 21.76
CA LYS A 145 -23.80 -37.52 23.01
C LYS A 145 -24.45 -38.13 24.25
N GLN A 146 -25.79 -38.30 24.26
CA GLN A 146 -26.48 -38.91 25.40
C GLN A 146 -26.41 -40.45 25.40
N VAL A 147 -26.21 -41.08 24.23
CA VAL A 147 -26.17 -42.54 24.13
C VAL A 147 -24.77 -43.08 24.47
N LEU A 148 -23.70 -42.36 24.10
CA LEU A 148 -22.32 -42.78 24.38
C LEU A 148 -21.92 -42.65 25.86
N ASN A 149 -22.62 -41.82 26.64
CA ASN A 149 -22.29 -41.55 28.05
C ASN A 149 -23.12 -42.36 29.05
N LYS A 150 -23.96 -43.31 28.61
CA LYS A 150 -24.62 -44.21 29.54
C LYS A 150 -23.64 -45.31 29.98
N PRO A 151 -23.27 -45.40 31.27
CA PRO A 151 -22.48 -46.51 31.75
C PRO A 151 -23.26 -47.81 31.54
N ILE A 152 -22.59 -48.80 30.92
CA ILE A 152 -23.11 -50.15 30.77
C ILE A 152 -23.25 -50.72 32.19
N ALA A 153 -24.49 -50.91 32.64
CA ALA A 153 -24.74 -51.55 33.93
C ALA A 153 -24.21 -53.00 33.85
N PRO A 154 -23.42 -53.46 34.85
CA PRO A 154 -22.94 -54.83 34.86
C PRO A 154 -24.12 -55.78 35.05
N ASN A 155 -24.20 -56.75 34.15
CA ASN A 155 -25.17 -57.84 34.17
C ASN A 155 -25.02 -58.61 35.49
N LYS A 156 -26.05 -58.62 36.33
CA LYS A 156 -26.11 -59.55 37.46
C LYS A 156 -26.61 -60.90 36.94
N GLN A 157 -25.84 -61.94 37.28
CA GLN A 157 -26.11 -63.36 37.00
C GLN A 157 -27.47 -63.80 37.52
#